data_AF-A0A194X2R6-F1
#
_entry.id   AF-A0A194X2R6-F1
#
_cell.length_a   1.000
_cell.length_b   1.000
_cell.length_c   1.000
_cell.angle_alpha   90.00
_cell.angle_beta   90.00
_cell.angle_gamma   90.00
#
_symmetry.space_group_name_H-M   'P 1'
#
loop_
_entity.id
_entity.type
_entity.pdbx_description
1 polymer ?
#
loop_
_entity_poly.entity_id
_entity_poly.type
_entity_poly.pdbx_seq_one_letter_code
_entity_poly.pdbx_strand_id
1 'polypeptide(L)'
;MSGSVLLLERTSKTSKSHRQSPKTYLTLLQGWPKHKSLCKIYQSSNPPPSNTYCGLCGNTDKLTTTKCCGRTICDDQDNYQMFTYSNASCDRNHSRYTLCSSHHKERHGNGKWQDCEHCRKNFTEDESYVGQGTSSFNFKDDVWENAPSFEPASCKTCNKRIKMGSEAHSYGPNGLTCVSCIGGWDVINKGTRGED
;
A
#
# COMPACT_ATOMS: atom_id res chain seq x y z
N MET A 1 70.26 -6.38 12.06
CA MET A 1 69.51 -7.65 12.08
C MET A 1 68.35 -7.45 13.04
N SER A 2 67.26 -6.88 12.55
CA SER A 2 66.07 -7.59 12.04
C SER A 2 65.16 -8.04 13.18
N GLY A 3 63.95 -7.47 13.24
CA GLY A 3 62.89 -8.00 14.09
C GLY A 3 61.76 -7.02 14.42
N SER A 4 61.17 -6.32 13.45
CA SER A 4 59.88 -5.64 13.66
C SER A 4 58.75 -6.68 13.74
N VAL A 5 58.13 -6.80 14.91
CA VAL A 5 56.92 -7.61 15.13
C VAL A 5 55.70 -6.73 14.83
N LEU A 6 55.03 -7.01 13.71
CA LEU A 6 53.74 -6.44 13.33
C LEU A 6 52.65 -6.97 14.28
N LEU A 7 52.07 -6.10 15.12
CA LEU A 7 50.78 -6.35 15.77
C LEU A 7 49.66 -6.23 14.72
N LEU A 8 49.03 -7.35 14.39
CA LEU A 8 47.76 -7.39 13.64
C LEU A 8 46.60 -7.16 14.60
N GLU A 9 46.03 -5.96 14.59
CA GLU A 9 44.74 -5.68 15.22
C GLU A 9 43.61 -6.40 14.47
N ARG A 10 43.02 -7.41 15.13
CA ARG A 10 41.79 -8.06 14.66
C ARG A 10 40.60 -7.16 14.93
N THR A 11 40.15 -6.41 13.92
CA THR A 11 38.86 -5.72 13.99
C THR A 11 37.71 -6.74 13.85
N SER A 12 36.96 -6.93 14.93
CA SER A 12 35.75 -7.74 14.94
C SER A 12 34.65 -7.03 14.13
N LYS A 13 34.43 -7.47 12.88
CA LYS A 13 33.26 -7.05 12.10
C LYS A 13 32.02 -7.74 12.68
N THR A 14 31.27 -7.02 13.51
CA THR A 14 29.94 -7.44 13.94
C THR A 14 28.98 -7.31 12.76
N SER A 15 28.66 -8.47 12.17
CA SER A 15 27.59 -8.66 11.20
C SER A 15 26.25 -8.19 11.78
N LYS A 16 25.77 -7.02 11.34
CA LYS A 16 24.39 -6.61 11.58
C LYS A 16 23.48 -7.44 10.69
N SER A 17 22.93 -8.51 11.26
CA SER A 17 21.81 -9.28 10.72
C SER A 17 20.63 -8.34 10.48
N HIS A 18 20.49 -7.85 9.26
CA HIS A 18 19.32 -7.12 8.81
C HIS A 18 18.18 -8.13 8.63
N ARG A 19 17.37 -8.33 9.67
CA ARG A 19 16.09 -9.04 9.55
C ARG A 19 15.17 -8.19 8.66
N GLN A 20 15.24 -8.42 7.36
CA GLN A 20 14.21 -7.96 6.44
C GLN A 20 12.92 -8.70 6.80
N SER A 21 11.95 -7.92 7.30
CA SER A 21 10.56 -8.32 7.43
C SER A 21 10.05 -8.90 6.11
N PRO A 22 9.23 -9.98 6.13
CA PRO A 22 8.70 -10.58 4.92
C PRO A 22 7.64 -9.65 4.33
N LYS A 23 8.07 -8.64 3.58
CA LYS A 23 7.22 -8.01 2.56
C LYS A 23 6.87 -9.13 1.59
N THR A 24 5.59 -9.50 1.56
CA THR A 24 5.00 -10.51 0.68
C THR A 24 5.62 -10.44 -0.71
N TYR A 25 6.40 -11.47 -1.06
CA TYR A 25 7.26 -11.55 -2.25
C TYR A 25 6.48 -11.24 -3.56
N LEU A 26 5.18 -11.57 -3.59
CA LEU A 26 4.26 -11.29 -4.71
C LEU A 26 4.02 -9.80 -4.99
N THR A 27 3.99 -8.94 -3.97
CA THR A 27 3.73 -7.50 -4.14
C THR A 27 4.97 -6.77 -4.67
N LEU A 28 6.16 -7.24 -4.30
CA LEU A 28 7.44 -6.72 -4.79
C LEU A 28 7.66 -7.06 -6.27
N LEU A 29 7.29 -8.28 -6.71
CA LEU A 29 7.47 -8.70 -8.11
C LEU A 29 6.63 -7.92 -9.12
N GLN A 30 5.43 -7.48 -8.75
CA GLN A 30 4.55 -6.71 -9.64
C GLN A 30 4.78 -5.18 -9.54
N GLY A 31 5.19 -4.68 -8.37
CA GLY A 31 5.47 -3.26 -8.17
C GLY A 31 6.80 -2.80 -8.75
N TRP A 32 7.83 -3.66 -8.73
CA TRP A 32 9.18 -3.30 -9.16
C TRP A 32 9.30 -2.98 -10.67
N PRO A 33 8.69 -3.75 -11.59
CA PRO A 33 8.69 -3.40 -13.02
C PRO A 33 7.98 -2.06 -13.31
N LYS A 34 6.82 -1.83 -12.67
CA LYS A 34 6.04 -0.58 -12.78
C LYS A 34 6.89 0.61 -12.32
N HIS A 35 7.53 0.48 -11.16
CA HIS A 35 8.44 1.48 -10.63
C HIS A 35 9.61 1.75 -11.58
N LYS A 36 10.25 0.71 -12.14
CA LYS A 36 11.39 0.86 -13.05
C LYS A 36 11.02 1.65 -14.32
N SER A 37 9.86 1.39 -14.91
CA SER A 37 9.41 2.10 -16.11
C SER A 37 9.18 3.59 -15.82
N LEU A 38 8.40 3.88 -14.78
CA LEU A 38 8.12 5.25 -14.37
C LEU A 38 9.39 6.00 -13.92
N CYS A 39 10.28 5.34 -13.18
CA CYS A 39 11.54 5.94 -12.73
C CYS A 39 12.39 6.40 -13.90
N LYS A 40 12.49 5.60 -14.98
CA LYS A 40 13.19 6.02 -16.21
C LYS A 40 12.55 7.24 -16.86
N ILE A 41 11.22 7.27 -16.94
CA ILE A 41 10.49 8.42 -17.49
C ILE A 41 10.77 9.67 -16.67
N TYR A 42 10.68 9.58 -15.34
CA TYR A 42 10.87 10.72 -14.44
C TYR A 42 12.32 11.21 -14.32
N GLN A 43 13.30 10.35 -14.59
CA GLN A 43 14.72 10.71 -14.60
C GLN A 43 15.19 11.21 -15.97
N SER A 44 14.36 11.10 -17.02
CA SER A 44 14.71 11.60 -18.35
C SER A 44 14.81 13.13 -18.35
N SER A 45 15.86 13.67 -18.97
CA SER A 45 15.97 15.12 -19.24
C SER A 45 14.95 15.62 -20.26
N ASN A 46 14.39 14.71 -21.06
CA ASN A 46 13.30 14.98 -22.00
C ASN A 46 12.24 13.88 -21.87
N PRO A 47 11.35 13.96 -20.86
CA PRO A 47 10.32 12.94 -20.67
C PRO A 47 9.29 12.99 -21.81
N PRO A 48 8.73 11.84 -22.21
CA PRO A 48 7.62 11.82 -23.17
C PRO A 48 6.41 12.60 -22.59
N PRO A 49 5.53 13.13 -23.46
CA PRO A 49 4.31 13.80 -23.00
C PRO A 49 3.47 12.91 -22.08
N SER A 50 2.91 13.47 -21.01
CA SER A 50 2.22 12.71 -19.95
C SER A 50 0.98 11.94 -20.43
N ASN A 51 0.45 12.27 -21.60
CA ASN A 51 -0.69 11.58 -22.22
C ASN A 51 -0.30 10.37 -23.08
N THR A 52 1.00 10.04 -23.18
CA THR A 52 1.51 8.93 -24.01
C THR A 52 1.84 7.68 -23.22
N TYR A 53 1.72 7.72 -21.89
CA TYR A 53 1.97 6.59 -21.02
C TYR A 53 1.02 6.59 -19.82
N CYS A 54 0.78 5.41 -19.24
CA CYS A 54 0.04 5.26 -18.01
C CYS A 54 0.85 5.85 -16.84
N GLY A 55 0.29 6.84 -16.15
CA GLY A 55 0.96 7.48 -15.02
C GLY A 55 1.18 6.61 -13.78
N LEU A 56 0.67 5.37 -13.74
CA LEU A 56 0.84 4.43 -12.62
C LEU A 56 1.78 3.25 -12.91
N CYS A 57 2.05 2.95 -14.17
CA CYS A 57 2.92 1.82 -14.53
C CYS A 57 3.91 2.10 -15.66
N GLY A 58 3.75 3.22 -16.39
CA GLY A 58 4.58 3.61 -17.52
C GLY A 58 4.32 2.80 -18.79
N ASN A 59 3.24 2.01 -18.87
CA ASN A 59 2.86 1.33 -20.11
C ASN A 59 2.39 2.33 -21.16
N THR A 60 2.68 2.10 -22.43
CA THR A 60 2.29 2.99 -23.55
C THR A 60 1.10 2.46 -24.34
N ASP A 61 0.74 1.19 -24.15
CA ASP A 61 -0.30 0.52 -24.93
C ASP A 61 -1.65 0.54 -24.20
N LYS A 62 -2.73 0.61 -25.00
CA LYS A 62 -4.14 0.60 -24.55
C LYS A 62 -4.37 1.53 -23.37
N LEU A 63 -4.40 2.83 -23.67
CA LEU A 63 -4.55 3.89 -22.69
C LEU A 63 -5.94 4.51 -22.77
N THR A 64 -6.43 4.94 -21.62
CA THR A 64 -7.65 5.72 -21.44
C THR A 64 -7.36 6.89 -20.48
N THR A 65 -8.39 7.64 -20.13
CA THR A 65 -8.29 8.80 -19.24
C THR A 65 -9.18 8.59 -18.02
N THR A 66 -8.61 8.82 -16.82
CA THR A 66 -9.38 8.73 -15.58
C THR A 66 -10.51 9.75 -15.56
N LYS A 67 -11.70 9.34 -15.12
CA LYS A 67 -12.85 10.26 -14.97
C LYS A 67 -12.63 11.29 -13.85
N CYS A 68 -11.88 10.94 -12.79
CA CYS A 68 -11.72 11.78 -11.61
C CYS A 68 -10.70 12.91 -11.75
N CYS A 69 -9.55 12.67 -12.38
CA CYS A 69 -8.48 13.67 -12.50
C CYS A 69 -7.99 13.92 -13.94
N GLY A 70 -8.63 13.33 -14.95
CA GLY A 70 -8.29 13.57 -16.35
C GLY A 70 -6.88 13.10 -16.75
N ARG A 71 -6.24 12.21 -15.99
CA ARG A 71 -4.89 11.70 -16.27
C ARG A 71 -4.92 10.39 -17.05
N THR A 72 -3.88 10.17 -17.85
CA THR A 72 -3.75 8.97 -18.68
C THR A 72 -3.38 7.74 -17.86
N ILE A 73 -4.11 6.66 -18.11
CA ILE A 73 -4.05 5.41 -17.36
C ILE A 73 -4.28 4.22 -18.30
N CYS A 74 -3.89 3.00 -17.90
CA CYS A 74 -4.20 1.80 -18.68
C CYS A 74 -5.71 1.56 -18.77
N ASP A 75 -6.18 1.21 -19.96
CA ASP A 75 -7.53 0.74 -20.23
C ASP A 75 -7.60 -0.77 -19.97
N ASP A 76 -7.68 -1.15 -18.69
CA ASP A 76 -7.47 -2.52 -18.24
C ASP A 76 -8.49 -3.04 -17.22
N GLN A 77 -9.62 -2.36 -17.06
CA GLN A 77 -10.72 -2.76 -16.15
C GLN A 77 -11.21 -4.18 -16.45
N ASP A 78 -11.37 -4.52 -17.74
CA ASP A 78 -11.89 -5.80 -18.20
C ASP A 78 -10.94 -6.98 -17.95
N ASN A 79 -9.67 -6.70 -17.66
CA ASN A 79 -8.68 -7.72 -17.32
C ASN A 79 -8.78 -8.17 -15.86
N TYR A 80 -9.66 -7.56 -15.05
CA TYR A 80 -9.84 -7.94 -13.66
C TYR A 80 -10.64 -9.23 -13.51
N GLN A 81 -9.99 -10.25 -12.97
CA GLN A 81 -10.67 -11.47 -12.55
C GLN A 81 -11.35 -11.26 -11.18
N MET A 82 -12.66 -11.45 -11.13
CA MET A 82 -13.43 -11.34 -9.89
C MET A 82 -12.86 -12.26 -8.80
N PHE A 83 -12.93 -11.80 -7.54
CA PHE A 83 -12.44 -12.50 -6.34
C PHE A 83 -10.93 -12.73 -6.23
N THR A 84 -10.12 -12.21 -7.15
CA THR A 84 -8.65 -12.34 -7.09
C THR A 84 -7.95 -11.24 -6.30
N TYR A 85 -8.66 -10.17 -5.93
CA TYR A 85 -8.08 -8.94 -5.35
C TYR A 85 -6.82 -8.44 -6.11
N SER A 86 -6.75 -8.71 -7.42
CA SER A 86 -5.59 -8.44 -8.25
C SER A 86 -5.24 -6.95 -8.36
N ASN A 87 -3.95 -6.64 -8.20
CA ASN A 87 -3.37 -5.31 -8.38
C ASN A 87 -2.90 -5.05 -9.84
N ALA A 88 -3.34 -5.89 -10.79
CA ALA A 88 -2.92 -5.81 -12.18
C ALA A 88 -3.53 -4.60 -12.91
N SER A 89 -4.81 -4.29 -12.68
CA SER A 89 -5.52 -3.22 -13.38
C SER A 89 -5.24 -1.84 -12.78
N CYS A 90 -4.60 -0.95 -13.54
CA CYS A 90 -4.29 0.40 -13.08
C CYS A 90 -5.57 1.22 -12.87
N ASP A 91 -6.48 1.25 -13.85
CA ASP A 91 -7.68 2.08 -13.77
C ASP A 91 -8.62 1.60 -12.66
N ARG A 92 -8.81 0.28 -12.51
CA ARG A 92 -9.63 -0.26 -11.44
C ARG A 92 -9.09 0.06 -10.06
N ASN A 93 -7.79 -0.10 -9.88
CA ASN A 93 -7.19 0.10 -8.57
C ASN A 93 -7.10 1.58 -8.21
N HIS A 94 -6.84 2.45 -9.17
CA HIS A 94 -6.99 3.90 -8.99
C HIS A 94 -8.43 4.25 -8.59
N SER A 95 -9.41 3.70 -9.32
CA SER A 95 -10.83 3.93 -9.07
C SER A 95 -11.30 3.43 -7.69
N ARG A 96 -10.72 2.35 -7.18
CA ARG A 96 -11.19 1.69 -5.95
C ARG A 96 -10.44 2.11 -4.69
N TYR A 97 -9.14 2.44 -4.81
CA TYR A 97 -8.24 2.53 -3.65
C TYR A 97 -7.58 3.90 -3.49
N THR A 98 -8.20 4.96 -4.03
CA THR A 98 -7.67 6.33 -3.92
C THR A 98 -8.73 7.33 -3.48
N LEU A 99 -8.30 8.31 -2.70
CA LEU A 99 -9.15 9.44 -2.33
C LEU A 99 -9.53 10.29 -3.53
N CYS A 100 -8.66 10.40 -4.55
CA CYS A 100 -8.98 11.09 -5.80
C CYS A 100 -10.26 10.55 -6.45
N SER A 101 -10.36 9.22 -6.58
CA SER A 101 -11.56 8.63 -7.17
C SER A 101 -12.77 8.73 -6.25
N SER A 102 -12.61 8.51 -4.94
CA SER A 102 -13.69 8.66 -3.97
C SER A 102 -14.25 10.08 -3.95
N HIS A 103 -13.39 11.10 -3.91
CA HIS A 103 -13.75 12.52 -3.94
C HIS A 103 -14.65 12.85 -5.13
N HIS A 104 -14.29 12.35 -6.31
CA HIS A 104 -15.07 12.55 -7.52
C HIS A 104 -16.40 11.77 -7.50
N LYS A 105 -16.39 10.49 -7.10
CA LYS A 105 -17.58 9.63 -7.08
C LYS A 105 -18.65 10.13 -6.10
N GLU A 106 -18.21 10.56 -4.93
CA GLU A 106 -19.08 11.13 -3.89
C GLU A 106 -19.44 12.60 -4.15
N ARG A 107 -18.93 13.19 -5.25
CA ARG A 107 -19.25 14.55 -5.71
C ARG A 107 -18.98 15.63 -4.66
N HIS A 108 -17.84 15.57 -3.99
CA HIS A 108 -17.43 16.53 -2.96
C HIS A 108 -17.09 17.95 -3.48
N GLY A 109 -17.43 18.25 -4.74
CA GLY A 109 -17.22 19.55 -5.37
C GLY A 109 -15.83 19.77 -5.95
N ASN A 110 -15.59 21.01 -6.34
CA ASN A 110 -14.32 21.45 -6.94
C ASN A 110 -13.28 21.66 -5.83
N GLY A 111 -12.14 20.99 -5.94
CA GLY A 111 -11.06 21.09 -4.97
C GLY A 111 -10.17 19.85 -4.97
N LYS A 112 -9.03 19.97 -4.30
CA LYS A 112 -8.13 18.85 -4.06
C LYS A 112 -8.70 17.98 -2.93
N TRP A 113 -8.65 16.66 -3.12
CA TRP A 113 -9.12 15.71 -2.10
C TRP A 113 -8.30 15.81 -0.80
N GLN A 114 -7.04 16.28 -0.88
CA GLN A 114 -6.15 16.52 0.25
C GLN A 114 -6.72 17.56 1.23
N ASP A 115 -7.44 18.55 0.69
CA ASP A 115 -7.99 19.68 1.47
C ASP A 115 -9.49 19.50 1.75
N CYS A 116 -10.08 18.38 1.31
CA CYS A 116 -11.51 18.14 1.42
C CYS A 116 -11.88 17.52 2.77
N GLU A 117 -12.57 18.28 3.63
CA GLU A 117 -13.05 17.75 4.91
C GLU A 117 -14.01 16.57 4.78
N HIS A 118 -14.84 16.55 3.73
CA HIS A 118 -15.76 15.45 3.47
C HIS A 118 -15.00 14.15 3.17
N CYS A 119 -13.88 14.23 2.46
CA CYS A 119 -13.02 13.06 2.22
C CYS A 119 -12.51 12.45 3.53
N ARG A 120 -12.16 13.27 4.52
CA ARG A 120 -11.75 12.78 5.84
C ARG A 120 -12.94 12.16 6.60
N LYS A 121 -14.08 12.87 6.63
CA LYS A 121 -15.27 12.48 7.40
C LYS A 121 -15.96 11.21 6.88
N ASN A 122 -15.69 10.79 5.64
CA ASN A 122 -16.22 9.54 5.08
C ASN A 122 -15.57 8.27 5.67
N PHE A 123 -14.52 8.40 6.49
CA PHE A 123 -13.87 7.27 7.14
C PHE A 123 -14.12 7.31 8.64
N THR A 124 -14.48 6.15 9.20
CA THR A 124 -14.57 5.97 10.66
C THR A 124 -13.18 5.94 11.30
N GLU A 125 -12.15 5.54 10.55
CA GLU A 125 -10.78 5.37 11.04
C GLU A 125 -9.79 6.14 10.16
N ASP A 126 -8.89 6.90 10.81
CA ASP A 126 -7.86 7.68 10.11
C ASP A 126 -6.92 6.77 9.28
N GLU A 127 -6.70 5.51 9.68
CA GLU A 127 -5.86 4.56 8.93
C GLU A 127 -6.38 4.32 7.51
N SER A 128 -7.70 4.19 7.34
CA SER A 128 -8.29 3.96 6.01
C SER A 128 -8.23 5.21 5.14
N TYR A 129 -8.45 6.38 5.74
CA TYR A 129 -8.34 7.68 5.09
C TYR A 129 -6.90 7.93 4.59
N VAL A 130 -5.93 7.80 5.49
CA VAL A 130 -4.50 7.97 5.17
C VAL A 130 -4.03 6.89 4.20
N GLY A 131 -4.49 5.65 4.36
CA GLY A 131 -4.17 4.55 3.44
C GLY A 131 -4.59 4.82 2.00
N GLN A 132 -5.80 5.34 1.77
CA GLN A 132 -6.22 5.73 0.41
C GLN A 132 -5.52 7.00 -0.08
N GLY A 133 -5.22 7.95 0.80
CA GLY A 133 -4.48 9.17 0.47
C GLY A 133 -3.00 8.93 0.16
N THR A 134 -2.42 7.83 0.62
CA THR A 134 -1.01 7.44 0.39
C THR A 134 -0.86 6.18 -0.46
N SER A 135 -1.95 5.75 -1.09
CA SER A 135 -2.03 4.56 -1.94
C SER A 135 -1.01 4.59 -3.07
N SER A 136 -0.41 3.43 -3.38
CA SER A 136 0.49 3.29 -4.54
C SER A 136 -0.22 3.43 -5.89
N PHE A 137 -1.54 3.56 -5.89
CA PHE A 137 -2.35 3.84 -7.06
C PHE A 137 -2.65 5.34 -7.22
N ASN A 138 -2.07 6.20 -6.38
CA ASN A 138 -2.04 7.63 -6.60
C ASN A 138 -1.00 7.98 -7.67
N PHE A 139 -1.32 8.97 -8.50
CA PHE A 139 -0.34 9.52 -9.44
C PHE A 139 0.77 10.22 -8.67
N LYS A 140 1.96 10.31 -9.28
CA LYS A 140 3.13 10.97 -8.67
C LYS A 140 2.82 12.37 -8.15
N ASP A 141 2.05 13.15 -8.90
CA ASP A 141 1.72 14.53 -8.54
C ASP A 141 0.72 14.63 -7.37
N ASP A 142 0.10 13.51 -6.99
CA ASP A 142 -0.83 13.40 -5.86
C ASP A 142 -0.18 12.77 -4.62
N VAL A 143 1.14 12.52 -4.64
CA VAL A 143 1.86 12.02 -3.48
C VAL A 143 1.66 12.97 -2.31
N TRP A 144 1.16 12.42 -1.21
CA TRP A 144 0.77 13.20 -0.03
C TRP A 144 1.85 13.10 1.04
N GLU A 145 2.85 13.97 0.94
CA GLU A 145 4.03 13.96 1.82
C GLU A 145 3.70 14.24 3.29
N ASN A 146 2.73 15.12 3.53
CA ASN A 146 2.30 15.55 4.86
C ASN A 146 1.01 14.86 5.31
N ALA A 147 0.88 13.56 5.04
CA ALA A 147 -0.27 12.80 5.48
C ALA A 147 -0.36 12.80 7.02
N PRO A 148 -1.57 12.93 7.61
CA PRO A 148 -1.74 12.87 9.06
C PRO A 148 -1.21 11.57 9.66
N SER A 149 -0.54 11.65 10.81
CA SER A 149 -0.28 10.46 11.62
C SER A 149 -1.57 9.94 12.23
N PHE A 150 -1.66 8.62 12.41
CA PHE A 150 -2.79 7.98 13.06
C PHE A 150 -2.29 6.88 14.01
N GLU A 151 -3.11 6.58 15.02
CA GLU A 151 -2.86 5.45 15.90
C GLU A 151 -3.30 4.15 15.20
N PRO A 152 -2.41 3.14 15.03
CA PRO A 152 -2.76 1.90 14.38
C PRO A 152 -3.88 1.16 15.12
N ALA A 153 -4.85 0.67 14.36
CA ALA A 153 -5.95 -0.10 14.93
C ALA A 153 -5.43 -1.42 15.54
N SER A 154 -6.00 -1.81 16.69
CA SER A 154 -5.61 -3.04 17.39
C SER A 154 -6.84 -3.81 17.86
N CYS A 155 -6.77 -5.14 17.76
CA CYS A 155 -7.82 -6.03 18.21
C CYS A 155 -8.06 -5.86 19.70
N LYS A 156 -9.30 -5.60 20.12
CA LYS A 156 -9.64 -5.45 21.54
C LYS A 156 -9.51 -6.75 22.35
N THR A 157 -9.48 -7.91 21.69
CA THR A 157 -9.33 -9.21 22.34
C THR A 157 -7.88 -9.63 22.54
N CYS A 158 -7.03 -9.53 21.50
CA CYS A 158 -5.66 -10.06 21.52
C CYS A 158 -4.57 -8.99 21.36
N ASN A 159 -4.96 -7.72 21.25
CA ASN A 159 -4.08 -6.55 21.03
C ASN A 159 -3.20 -6.62 19.78
N LYS A 160 -3.46 -7.58 18.87
CA LYS A 160 -2.79 -7.64 17.58
C LYS A 160 -3.16 -6.39 16.76
N ARG A 161 -2.16 -5.72 16.21
CA ARG A 161 -2.38 -4.66 15.21
C ARG A 161 -3.12 -5.21 14.00
N ILE A 162 -4.14 -4.49 13.56
CA ILE A 162 -4.96 -4.82 12.40
C ILE A 162 -4.67 -3.79 11.33
N LYS A 163 -4.35 -4.23 10.12
CA LYS A 163 -4.25 -3.31 8.97
C LYS A 163 -5.62 -3.10 8.35
N MET A 164 -6.31 -2.03 8.74
CA MET A 164 -7.74 -1.83 8.47
C MET A 164 -8.11 -1.92 6.99
N GLY A 165 -7.25 -1.47 6.08
CA GLY A 165 -7.50 -1.52 4.63
C GLY A 165 -7.16 -2.84 3.93
N SER A 166 -6.57 -3.81 4.64
CA SER A 166 -6.03 -5.04 4.00
C SER A 166 -6.28 -6.33 4.76
N GLU A 167 -6.73 -6.26 6.00
CA GLU A 167 -7.00 -7.42 6.85
C GLU A 167 -8.48 -7.51 7.22
N ALA A 168 -9.02 -8.73 7.20
CA ALA A 168 -10.38 -9.00 7.64
C ALA A 168 -10.53 -8.73 9.14
N HIS A 169 -11.58 -7.98 9.48
CA HIS A 169 -11.92 -7.58 10.85
C HIS A 169 -13.42 -7.35 10.96
N SER A 170 -13.90 -7.14 12.18
CA SER A 170 -15.30 -6.85 12.47
C SER A 170 -15.41 -5.90 13.65
N TYR A 171 -16.41 -5.03 13.59
CA TYR A 171 -16.84 -4.21 14.72
C TYR A 171 -18.01 -4.89 15.40
N GLY A 172 -17.88 -5.15 16.70
CA GLY A 172 -18.96 -5.64 17.55
C GLY A 172 -19.13 -4.78 18.79
N PRO A 173 -20.03 -5.16 19.71
CA PRO A 173 -20.26 -4.45 20.98
C PRO A 173 -18.98 -4.26 21.81
N ASN A 174 -18.02 -5.17 21.70
CA ASN A 174 -16.73 -5.13 22.41
C ASN A 174 -15.62 -4.40 21.62
N GLY A 175 -15.99 -3.72 20.53
CA GLY A 175 -15.09 -3.01 19.65
C GLY A 175 -14.48 -3.86 18.53
N LEU A 176 -13.37 -3.38 18.00
CA LEU A 176 -12.69 -3.95 16.84
C LEU A 176 -12.06 -5.32 17.15
N THR A 177 -12.40 -6.33 16.34
CA THR A 177 -11.93 -7.71 16.51
C THR A 177 -11.28 -8.23 15.22
N CYS A 178 -10.12 -8.89 15.32
CA CYS A 178 -9.44 -9.48 14.16
C CYS A 178 -10.09 -10.82 13.76
N VAL A 179 -9.91 -11.25 12.51
CA VAL A 179 -10.48 -12.53 12.01
C VAL A 179 -10.16 -13.75 12.88
N SER A 180 -8.96 -13.83 13.46
CA SER A 180 -8.57 -14.93 14.35
C SER A 180 -9.44 -14.99 15.61
N CYS A 181 -9.88 -13.85 16.12
CA CYS A 181 -10.73 -13.75 17.30
C CYS A 181 -12.23 -13.78 16.97
N ILE A 182 -12.66 -13.40 15.75
CA ILE A 182 -14.07 -13.47 15.31
C ILE A 182 -14.57 -14.92 15.25
N GLY A 183 -13.73 -15.82 14.74
CA GLY A 183 -14.15 -17.20 14.41
C GLY A 183 -13.59 -18.29 15.32
N GLY A 184 -12.97 -17.96 16.45
CA GLY A 184 -12.48 -18.97 17.39
C GLY A 184 -11.54 -20.02 16.78
N TRP A 185 -10.70 -19.67 15.80
CA TRP A 185 -9.74 -20.63 15.22
C TRP A 185 -8.75 -21.18 16.27
N ASP A 186 -8.57 -20.46 17.39
CA ASP A 186 -7.81 -20.93 18.55
C ASP A 186 -8.62 -21.82 19.51
N VAL A 187 -9.95 -21.90 19.41
CA VAL A 187 -10.76 -22.77 20.27
C VAL A 187 -10.77 -24.21 19.77
N ILE A 188 -10.56 -24.42 18.46
CA ILE A 188 -10.51 -25.76 17.86
C ILE A 188 -9.13 -26.43 18.07
N ASN A 189 -8.05 -25.65 18.15
CA ASN A 189 -6.68 -26.17 18.27
C ASN A 189 -6.09 -26.13 19.70
N LYS A 190 -6.82 -25.60 20.69
CA LYS A 190 -6.40 -25.64 22.11
C LYS A 190 -6.92 -26.86 22.89
N GLY A 191 -7.55 -27.82 22.21
CA GLY A 191 -8.04 -29.07 22.81
C GLY A 191 -7.11 -30.29 22.70
N THR A 192 -5.94 -30.19 22.07
CA THR A 192 -5.08 -31.37 21.80
C THR A 192 -3.63 -31.27 22.26
N ARG A 193 -3.30 -30.37 23.20
CA ARG A 193 -2.01 -30.41 23.91
C ARG A 193 -2.22 -30.21 25.40
N GLY A 194 -2.37 -31.33 26.10
CA GLY A 194 -2.44 -31.36 27.56
C GLY A 194 -2.95 -32.68 28.13
N GLU A 195 -2.54 -33.82 27.59
CA GLU A 195 -2.40 -35.06 28.38
C GLU A 195 -0.92 -35.42 28.29
N ASP A 196 -0.24 -35.32 29.43
CA ASP A 196 0.93 -36.08 29.89
C ASP A 196 1.37 -35.50 31.25
#